data_AF-A0A1H8G427-F1
#
_entry.id   AF-A0A1H8G427-F1
#
_cell.length_a   1.000
_cell.length_b   1.000
_cell.length_c   1.000
_cell.angle_alpha   90.00
_cell.angle_beta   90.00
_cell.angle_gamma   90.00
#
_symmetry.space_group_name_H-M   'P 1'
#
loop_
_entity.id
_entity.type
_entity.pdbx_description
1 polymer ?
#
loop_
_entity_poly.entity_id
_entity_poly.type
_entity_poly.pdbx_seq_one_letter_code
_entity_poly.pdbx_strand_id
1 'polypeptide(L)'
;MEAKAVTYQYFLLGDTVPVRVAFNAKGQRMGAEVPNCDKGTLVQDATYLSRLEHSFEVEEITPEQFRERAEAMLGRSENVALN
;
A
#
# COMPACT_ATOMS: atom_id res chain seq x y z
N MET A 1 3.02 -18.69 21.16
CA MET A 1 2.31 -17.64 20.40
C MET A 1 2.54 -17.93 18.93
N GLU A 2 1.56 -18.54 18.25
CA GLU A 2 1.63 -18.68 16.79
C GLU A 2 1.64 -17.26 16.20
N ALA A 3 2.75 -16.88 15.57
CA ALA A 3 2.78 -15.70 14.73
C ALA A 3 1.76 -15.97 13.60
N LYS A 4 0.59 -15.34 13.69
CA LYS A 4 -0.39 -15.37 12.59
C LYS A 4 0.36 -14.96 11.34
N ALA A 5 0.53 -15.89 10.39
CA ALA A 5 1.13 -15.58 9.11
C ALA A 5 0.27 -14.49 8.47
N VAL A 6 0.81 -13.28 8.40
CA VAL A 6 0.21 -12.18 7.67
C VAL A 6 0.98 -12.06 6.38
N THR A 7 0.31 -12.25 5.25
CA THR A 7 0.88 -12.02 3.92
C THR A 7 0.44 -10.65 3.43
N TYR A 8 1.31 -10.00 2.67
CA TYR A 8 1.02 -8.70 2.09
C TYR A 8 1.01 -8.82 0.57
N GLN A 9 -0.01 -8.25 -0.06
CA GLN A 9 0.01 -7.96 -1.50
C GLN A 9 -0.02 -6.45 -1.71
N TYR A 10 0.57 -6.01 -2.81
CA TYR A 10 0.78 -4.61 -3.12
C TYR A 10 0.12 -4.30 -4.45
N PHE A 11 -0.64 -3.22 -4.46
CA PHE A 11 -1.42 -2.79 -5.61
C PHE A 11 -1.21 -1.31 -5.87
N LEU A 12 -1.46 -0.89 -7.09
CA LEU A 12 -1.53 0.50 -7.51
C LEU A 12 -2.94 0.79 -7.99
N LEU A 13 -3.63 1.69 -7.27
CA LEU A 13 -4.98 2.13 -7.60
C LEU A 13 -4.90 3.40 -8.46
N GLY A 14 -5.51 3.35 -9.66
CA GLY A 14 -5.59 4.50 -10.57
C GLY A 14 -4.23 5.08 -10.94
N ASP A 15 -3.22 4.22 -11.11
CA ASP A 15 -1.81 4.54 -11.42
C ASP A 15 -1.05 5.42 -10.40
N THR A 16 -1.72 5.86 -9.34
CA THR A 16 -1.23 6.96 -8.50
C THR A 16 -1.18 6.62 -7.01
N VAL A 17 -2.09 5.77 -6.51
CA VAL A 17 -2.17 5.47 -5.08
C VAL A 17 -1.68 4.05 -4.82
N PRO A 18 -0.50 3.85 -4.22
CA PRO A 18 -0.02 2.54 -3.85
C PRO A 18 -0.79 2.06 -2.60
N VAL A 19 -1.27 0.82 -2.64
CA VAL A 19 -2.09 0.20 -1.60
C VAL A 19 -1.45 -1.12 -1.18
N ARG A 20 -1.23 -1.32 0.11
CA ARG A 20 -0.78 -2.60 0.68
C ARG A 20 -1.95 -3.29 1.35
N VAL A 21 -2.31 -4.49 0.92
CA VAL A 21 -3.37 -5.28 1.53
C VAL A 21 -2.77 -6.37 2.40
N ALA A 22 -3.16 -6.39 3.68
CA ALA A 22 -2.80 -7.44 4.62
C ALA A 22 -3.82 -8.57 4.54
N PHE A 23 -3.34 -9.81 4.42
CA PHE A 23 -4.14 -11.02 4.43
C PHE A 23 -3.79 -11.86 5.66
N ASN A 24 -4.81 -12.45 6.28
CA ASN A 24 -4.59 -13.41 7.35
C ASN A 24 -4.14 -14.78 6.82
N ALA A 25 -3.78 -15.68 7.73
CA ALA A 25 -3.37 -17.06 7.39
C ALA A 25 -4.46 -17.89 6.65
N LYS A 26 -5.70 -17.41 6.61
CA LYS A 26 -6.81 -18.02 5.86
C LYS A 26 -7.02 -17.37 4.47
N GLY A 27 -6.14 -16.45 4.06
CA GLY A 27 -6.28 -15.70 2.81
C GLY A 27 -7.38 -14.64 2.83
N GLN A 28 -7.87 -14.24 4.01
CA GLN A 28 -8.90 -13.19 4.13
C GLN A 28 -8.24 -11.83 4.32
N ARG A 29 -8.73 -10.82 3.59
CA ARG A 29 -8.29 -9.44 3.73
C ARG A 29 -8.57 -8.92 5.15
N MET A 30 -7.53 -8.44 5.81
CA MET A 30 -7.60 -7.84 7.14
C MET A 30 -7.68 -6.31 7.10
N GLY A 31 -7.07 -5.70 6.09
CA GLY A 31 -6.92 -4.25 6.00
C GLY A 31 -6.19 -3.85 4.73
N ALA A 32 -6.47 -2.63 4.25
CA ALA A 32 -5.65 -1.96 3.26
C ALA A 32 -4.92 -0.80 3.94
N GLU A 33 -3.66 -0.62 3.59
CA GLU A 33 -2.81 0.46 4.06
C GLU A 33 -2.40 1.31 2.86
N VAL A 34 -2.56 2.63 3.00
CA VAL A 34 -2.21 3.60 1.96
C VAL A 34 -1.34 4.70 2.54
N PRO A 35 -0.42 5.30 1.77
CA PRO A 35 0.29 6.49 2.20
C PRO A 35 -0.68 7.65 2.34
N ASN A 36 -0.64 8.30 3.50
CA ASN A 36 -1.39 9.52 3.75
C ASN A 36 -0.41 10.69 3.87
N CYS A 37 -0.42 11.58 2.86
CA CYS A 37 0.47 12.74 2.79
C CYS A 37 0.22 13.73 3.94
N ASP A 38 -1.02 13.93 4.37
CA ASP A 38 -1.34 14.81 5.50
C ASP A 38 -0.72 14.33 6.82
N LYS A 39 -0.66 13.01 7.01
CA LYS A 39 -0.09 12.37 8.21
C LYS A 39 1.38 11.98 8.06
N GLY A 40 1.94 12.04 6.85
CA GLY A 40 3.31 11.60 6.56
C GLY A 40 3.56 10.12 6.88
N THR A 41 2.53 9.28 6.92
CA THR A 41 2.61 7.87 7.33
C THR A 41 1.61 7.00 6.59
N LEU A 42 1.80 5.68 6.65
CA LEU A 42 0.82 4.71 6.18
C LEU A 42 -0.37 4.69 7.15
N VAL A 43 -1.58 4.75 6.61
CA VAL A 43 -2.82 4.63 7.38
C VAL A 43 -3.60 3.43 6.91
N GLN A 44 -4.18 2.71 7.86
CA GLN A 44 -5.10 1.62 7.55
C GLN A 44 -6.49 2.21 7.23
N ASP A 45 -6.99 1.94 6.03
CA ASP A 45 -8.29 2.42 5.57
C ASP A 45 -9.02 1.29 4.82
N ALA A 46 -10.09 0.78 5.45
CA ALA A 46 -10.89 -0.30 4.88
C ALA A 46 -11.67 0.11 3.62
N THR A 47 -11.86 1.40 3.37
CA THR A 47 -12.53 1.91 2.16
C THR A 47 -11.77 1.52 0.89
N TYR A 48 -10.43 1.45 0.99
CA TYR A 48 -9.59 1.03 -0.13
C TYR A 48 -9.70 -0.47 -0.44
N LEU A 49 -10.13 -1.31 0.52
CA LEU A 49 -10.43 -2.71 0.24
C LEU A 49 -11.59 -2.84 -0.75
N SER A 50 -12.70 -2.16 -0.47
CA SER A 50 -13.87 -2.18 -1.36
C SER A 50 -13.57 -1.54 -2.71
N ARG A 51 -12.72 -0.50 -2.75
CA ARG A 51 -12.28 0.11 -4.02
C ARG A 51 -11.44 -0.86 -4.84
N LEU A 52 -10.50 -1.58 -4.23
CA LEU A 52 -9.70 -2.58 -4.95
C LEU A 52 -10.55 -3.70 -5.55
N GLU A 53 -11.70 -4.04 -4.95
CA GLU A 53 -12.62 -5.06 -5.49
C GLU A 53 -13.49 -4.57 -6.65
N HIS A 54 -13.81 -3.27 -6.68
CA HIS A 54 -14.76 -2.70 -7.63
C HIS A 54 -14.12 -1.80 -8.70
N SER A 55 -12.86 -1.41 -8.52
CA SER A 55 -12.12 -0.58 -9.47
C SER A 55 -11.53 -1.41 -10.59
N PHE A 56 -11.64 -0.90 -11.83
CA PHE A 56 -11.06 -1.52 -13.02
C PHE A 56 -9.58 -1.16 -13.22
N GLU A 57 -9.08 -0.15 -12.50
CA GLU A 57 -7.72 0.38 -12.61
C GLU A 57 -6.92 -0.02 -11.35
N VAL A 58 -6.67 -1.32 -11.22
CA VAL A 58 -5.84 -1.90 -10.16
C VAL A 58 -4.75 -2.73 -10.82
N GLU A 59 -3.50 -2.33 -10.59
CA GLU A 59 -2.32 -3.09 -11.03
C GLU A 59 -1.65 -3.73 -9.80
N GLU A 60 -1.22 -4.99 -9.90
CA GLU A 60 -0.37 -5.60 -8.87
C GLU A 60 1.08 -5.11 -9.08
N ILE A 61 1.67 -4.59 -8.00
CA ILE A 61 3.04 -4.04 -8.01
C ILE A 61 3.93 -4.81 -7.06
N THR A 62 5.24 -4.65 -7.20
CA THR A 62 6.19 -5.23 -6.26
C THR A 62 6.25 -4.45 -4.95
N PRO A 63 6.74 -5.06 -3.85
CA PRO A 63 6.97 -4.35 -2.59
C PRO A 63 7.91 -3.14 -2.75
N GLU A 64 8.90 -3.24 -3.64
CA GLU A 64 9.85 -2.17 -3.97
C GLU A 64 9.13 -0.99 -4.63
N GLN A 65 8.31 -1.26 -5.66
CA GLN A 65 7.51 -0.24 -6.33
C GLN A 65 6.51 0.44 -5.39
N PHE A 66 5.90 -0.33 -4.47
CA PHE A 66 5.04 0.25 -3.43
C PHE A 66 5.82 1.22 -2.57
N ARG A 67 7.02 0.82 -2.13
CA ARG A 67 7.86 1.65 -1.27
C ARG A 67 8.26 2.94 -1.98
N GLU A 68 8.77 2.87 -3.21
CA GLU A 68 9.18 4.05 -3.98
C GLU A 68 8.03 5.05 -4.15
N ARG A 69 6.85 4.55 -4.53
CA ARG A 69 5.66 5.41 -4.72
C ARG A 69 5.11 5.95 -3.39
N ALA A 70 5.12 5.15 -2.33
CA ALA A 70 4.70 5.59 -1.01
C ALA A 70 5.65 6.66 -0.45
N GLU A 71 6.96 6.48 -0.58
CA GLU A 71 7.96 7.48 -0.18
C GLU A 71 7.78 8.78 -0.97
N ALA A 72 7.55 8.69 -2.28
CA ALA A 72 7.24 9.84 -3.13
C ALA A 72 5.96 10.58 -2.68
N MET A 73 4.87 9.87 -2.36
CA MET A 73 3.62 10.47 -1.89
C MET A 73 3.71 11.06 -0.48
N LEU A 74 4.46 10.44 0.42
CA LEU A 74 4.64 10.92 1.79
C LEU A 74 5.58 12.12 1.88
N GLY A 75 6.09 12.61 0.74
CA GLY A 75 7.04 13.73 0.71
C GLY A 75 8.39 13.37 1.31
N ARG A 76 8.72 12.07 1.46
CA ARG A 76 10.11 11.63 1.63
C ARG A 76 10.76 11.68 0.27
N SER A 77 10.92 12.89 -0.24
CA SER A 77 11.97 13.18 -1.19
C SER A 77 13.26 12.83 -0.47
N GLU A 78 13.86 11.67 -0.79
CA GLU A 78 15.31 11.61 -0.69
C GLU A 78 15.79 12.80 -1.50
N ASN A 79 16.35 13.75 -0.76
CA ASN A 79 17.06 14.88 -1.30
C ASN A 79 18.00 14.28 -2.35
N VAL A 80 17.74 14.57 -3.61
CA VAL A 80 18.62 14.25 -4.72
C VAL A 80 19.94 14.94 -4.40
N ALA A 81 20.82 14.24 -3.69
CA ALA A 81 22.21 14.61 -3.56
C ALA A 81 22.86 14.25 -4.89
N LEU A 82 22.66 15.16 -5.86
CA LEU A 82 23.57 15.31 -6.98
C LEU A 82 24.97 15.51 -6.38
N ASN A 83 25.85 14.54 -6.59
CA ASN A 83 27.29 14.70 -6.41
C ASN A 83 28.01 14.08 -7.60
#